data_AF-A0A918XBF6-F1
#
_entry.id   AF-A0A918XBF6-F1
#
_cell.length_a   1.000
_cell.length_b   1.000
_cell.length_c   1.000
_cell.angle_alpha   90.00
_cell.angle_beta   90.00
_cell.angle_gamma   90.00
#
_symmetry.space_group_name_H-M   'P 1'
#
loop_
_entity.id
_entity.type
_entity.pdbx_description
1 polymer ?
#
loop_
_entity_poly.entity_id
_entity_poly.type
_entity_poly.pdbx_seq_one_letter_code
_entity_poly.pdbx_strand_id
1 'polypeptide(L)'
;MTESATPAPLPPELVAAVLDLDLPQHHLDAMAADPDSAADVLLEAAGQQREHDPAHAKALLQILREHAPQDDHRQYAAHMLSQILRSEARNEEADRLIADLLRPGVLGRGMAAVLAEEYADTAPETALYCYNVACRSVLAQPAQIVDRLEPLGLALLTGRARVRERLGLAPDAHDEQARAADGSDTETGLLDRALHGASEAQKDDAPVVHVAYAREHLDEAREHGLITGTDTHHHDVERALRADARKTPAVPLHTATATPGQITAFAATAELDPAEPATRERWAQALDPEALRPWPPERNQACWCRSGRKYKKCCGSPVVR
;
A
#
# COMPACT_ATOMS: atom_id res chain seq x y z
N MET A 1 13.67 -15.72 22.07
CA MET A 1 12.50 -15.41 22.92
C MET A 1 12.30 -13.92 22.88
N THR A 2 11.61 -13.43 21.87
CA THR A 2 11.21 -12.03 21.74
C THR A 2 9.99 -11.82 22.64
N GLU A 3 10.14 -10.98 23.66
CA GLU A 3 9.01 -10.51 24.46
C GLU A 3 7.98 -9.90 23.51
N SER A 4 6.75 -10.43 23.51
CA SER A 4 5.59 -9.72 22.97
C SER A 4 5.41 -8.47 23.82
N ALA A 5 5.92 -7.34 23.33
CA ALA A 5 5.55 -6.04 23.85
C ALA A 5 4.03 -5.92 23.72
N THR A 6 3.35 -5.74 24.84
CA THR A 6 1.95 -5.33 24.82
C THR A 6 1.90 -3.94 24.18
N PRO A 7 1.03 -3.69 23.18
CA PRO A 7 0.99 -2.39 22.50
C PRO A 7 0.80 -1.29 23.54
N ALA A 8 1.59 -0.23 23.42
CA ALA A 8 1.51 0.88 24.35
C ALA A 8 0.17 1.60 24.14
N PRO A 9 -0.54 2.01 25.21
CA PRO A 9 -1.75 2.79 25.05
C PRO A 9 -1.44 4.12 24.35
N LEU A 10 -2.37 4.59 23.53
CA LEU A 10 -2.25 5.87 22.85
C LEU A 10 -1.95 7.02 23.83
N PRO A 11 -1.16 8.03 23.42
CA PRO A 11 -0.92 9.21 24.24
C PRO A 11 -2.26 9.85 24.67
N PRO A 12 -2.49 10.11 25.97
CA PRO A 12 -3.76 10.64 26.45
C PRO A 12 -4.18 11.96 25.78
N GLU A 13 -3.21 12.80 25.42
CA GLU A 13 -3.44 14.05 24.69
C GLU A 13 -3.97 13.81 23.27
N LEU A 14 -3.42 12.80 22.56
CA LEU A 14 -3.89 12.42 21.25
C LEU A 14 -5.32 11.85 21.32
N VAL A 15 -5.60 11.01 22.32
CA VAL A 15 -6.95 10.46 22.54
C VAL A 15 -7.95 11.57 22.84
N ALA A 16 -7.62 12.49 23.75
CA ALA A 16 -8.50 13.61 24.10
C ALA A 16 -8.80 14.49 22.88
N ALA A 17 -7.76 14.86 22.12
CA ALA A 17 -7.91 15.71 20.94
C ALA A 17 -8.72 15.04 19.82
N VAL A 18 -8.59 13.71 19.65
CA VAL A 18 -9.36 12.95 18.65
C VAL A 18 -10.84 12.81 19.03
N LEU A 19 -11.15 12.63 20.32
CA LEU A 19 -12.54 12.52 20.78
C LEU A 19 -13.35 13.80 20.53
N ASP A 20 -12.70 14.96 20.52
CA ASP A 20 -13.35 16.24 20.24
C ASP A 20 -13.71 16.45 18.75
N LEU A 21 -13.22 15.60 17.85
CA LEU A 21 -13.42 15.75 16.40
C LEU A 21 -14.62 14.99 15.81
N ASP A 22 -15.34 14.16 16.59
CA ASP A 22 -16.48 13.36 16.09
C ASP A 22 -16.12 12.47 14.87
N LEU A 23 -15.03 11.70 15.00
CA LEU A 23 -14.58 10.79 13.95
C LEU A 23 -15.59 9.66 13.69
N PRO A 24 -15.72 9.21 12.42
CA PRO A 24 -16.47 8.00 12.10
C PRO A 24 -16.06 6.79 12.96
N GLN A 25 -17.05 6.02 13.44
CA GLN A 25 -16.83 4.89 14.34
C GLN A 25 -15.80 3.87 13.83
N HIS A 26 -15.71 3.65 12.51
CA HIS A 26 -14.76 2.69 11.95
C HIS A 26 -13.29 3.10 12.15
N HIS A 27 -12.97 4.41 12.19
CA HIS A 27 -11.62 4.86 12.54
C HIS A 27 -11.34 4.66 14.04
N LEU A 28 -12.33 4.94 14.90
CA LEU A 28 -12.22 4.69 16.34
C LEU A 28 -12.01 3.19 16.64
N ASP A 29 -12.74 2.32 15.94
CA ASP A 29 -12.61 0.87 16.06
C ASP A 29 -11.24 0.38 15.59
N ALA A 30 -10.71 0.94 14.49
CA ALA A 30 -9.38 0.61 13.98
C ALA A 30 -8.28 1.02 14.97
N MET A 31 -8.34 2.25 15.51
CA MET A 31 -7.40 2.75 16.52
C MET A 31 -7.47 1.93 17.83
N ALA A 32 -8.66 1.46 18.21
CA ALA A 32 -8.83 0.62 19.38
C ALA A 32 -8.31 -0.82 19.18
N ALA A 33 -8.42 -1.34 17.95
CA ALA A 33 -7.93 -2.67 17.58
C ALA A 33 -6.40 -2.71 17.53
N ASP A 34 -5.76 -1.63 17.06
CA ASP A 34 -4.31 -1.50 16.99
C ASP A 34 -3.87 -0.07 17.34
N PRO A 35 -3.58 0.20 18.64
CA PRO A 35 -3.08 1.49 19.08
C PRO A 35 -1.79 1.94 18.40
N ASP A 36 -0.93 1.00 17.97
CA ASP A 36 0.37 1.36 17.39
C ASP A 36 0.22 1.95 15.97
N SER A 37 -0.86 1.63 15.24
CA SER A 37 -1.18 2.17 13.91
C SER A 37 -2.17 3.34 13.92
N ALA A 38 -2.59 3.81 15.10
CA ALA A 38 -3.62 4.85 15.18
C ALA A 38 -3.23 6.16 14.47
N ALA A 39 -1.95 6.53 14.50
CA ALA A 39 -1.48 7.73 13.80
C ALA A 39 -1.56 7.57 12.27
N ASP A 40 -1.33 6.35 11.75
CA ASP A 40 -1.50 6.03 10.33
C ASP A 40 -2.97 6.08 9.94
N VAL A 41 -3.87 5.53 10.77
CA VAL A 41 -5.33 5.61 10.57
C VAL A 41 -5.80 7.07 10.49
N LEU A 42 -5.28 7.94 11.35
CA LEU A 42 -5.63 9.36 11.36
C LEU A 42 -5.06 10.12 10.15
N LEU A 43 -3.84 9.78 9.71
CA LEU A 43 -3.26 10.33 8.47
C LEU A 43 -4.08 9.93 7.25
N GLU A 44 -4.51 8.66 7.17
CA GLU A 44 -5.37 8.16 6.10
C GLU A 44 -6.73 8.87 6.11
N ALA A 45 -7.36 8.99 7.27
CA ALA A 45 -8.63 9.70 7.43
C ALA A 45 -8.53 11.16 6.94
N ALA A 46 -7.48 11.88 7.35
CA ALA A 46 -7.22 13.24 6.89
C ALA A 46 -7.01 13.31 5.35
N GLY A 47 -6.31 12.33 4.78
CA GLY A 47 -6.11 12.20 3.34
C GLY A 47 -7.42 12.01 2.56
N GLN A 48 -8.31 11.13 3.03
CA GLN A 48 -9.62 10.87 2.41
C GLN A 48 -10.55 12.09 2.50
N GLN A 49 -10.47 12.85 3.59
CA GLN A 49 -11.35 13.99 3.83
C GLN A 49 -10.88 15.29 3.16
N ARG A 50 -9.61 15.42 2.77
CA ARG A 50 -9.02 16.69 2.29
C ARG A 50 -9.81 17.39 1.17
N GLU A 51 -10.51 16.63 0.33
CA GLU A 51 -11.29 17.16 -0.80
C GLU A 51 -12.74 17.52 -0.41
N HIS A 52 -13.30 16.84 0.59
CA HIS A 52 -14.72 16.93 0.95
C HIS A 52 -14.96 17.78 2.21
N ASP A 53 -14.03 17.72 3.16
CA ASP A 53 -14.02 18.50 4.40
C ASP A 53 -12.57 18.90 4.76
N PRO A 54 -12.01 19.91 4.08
CA PRO A 54 -10.65 20.38 4.34
C PRO A 54 -10.50 21.00 5.74
N ALA A 55 -11.59 21.47 6.37
CA ALA A 55 -11.51 22.02 7.72
C ALA A 55 -11.24 20.93 8.75
N HIS A 56 -11.98 19.82 8.66
CA HIS A 56 -11.78 18.66 9.52
C HIS A 56 -10.42 17.99 9.26
N ALA A 57 -10.04 17.82 7.99
CA ALA A 57 -8.72 17.27 7.64
C ALA A 57 -7.58 18.10 8.24
N LYS A 58 -7.66 19.44 8.18
CA LYS A 58 -6.68 20.33 8.81
C LYS A 58 -6.63 20.17 10.33
N ALA A 59 -7.78 19.99 10.99
CA ALA A 59 -7.83 19.78 12.43
C ALA A 59 -7.13 18.46 12.83
N LEU A 60 -7.39 17.37 12.11
CA LEU A 60 -6.69 16.09 12.33
C LEU A 60 -5.18 16.22 12.15
N LEU A 61 -4.74 16.89 11.08
CA LEU A 61 -3.32 17.07 10.79
C LEU A 61 -2.64 17.96 11.83
N GLN A 62 -3.33 18.96 12.38
CA GLN A 62 -2.81 19.77 13.48
C GLN A 62 -2.59 18.93 14.74
N ILE A 63 -3.57 18.11 15.11
CA ILE A 63 -3.48 17.20 16.26
C ILE A 63 -2.31 16.22 16.08
N LEU A 64 -2.17 15.63 14.90
CA LEU A 64 -1.06 14.70 14.62
C LEU A 64 0.30 15.39 14.72
N ARG A 65 0.44 16.61 14.18
CA ARG A 65 1.68 17.39 14.31
C ARG A 65 2.05 17.62 15.78
N GLU A 66 1.06 17.94 16.61
CA GLU A 66 1.26 18.31 18.01
C GLU A 66 1.42 17.12 18.96
N HIS A 67 0.77 15.99 18.68
CA HIS A 67 0.66 14.89 19.65
C HIS A 67 1.08 13.51 19.15
N ALA A 68 1.33 13.28 17.85
CA ALA A 68 1.68 11.94 17.35
C ALA A 68 3.00 11.43 17.96
N PRO A 69 3.07 10.21 18.51
CA PRO A 69 4.22 9.76 19.28
C PRO A 69 5.52 9.68 18.46
N GLN A 70 5.43 9.37 17.18
CA GLN A 70 6.58 9.24 16.29
C GLN A 70 6.76 10.52 15.46
N ASP A 71 8.01 10.98 15.34
CA ASP A 71 8.33 12.18 14.59
C ASP A 71 7.93 12.06 13.10
N ASP A 72 8.05 10.86 12.51
CA ASP A 72 7.67 10.63 11.12
C ASP A 72 6.19 11.00 10.89
N HIS A 73 5.26 10.55 11.74
CA HIS A 73 3.83 10.92 11.64
C HIS A 73 3.61 12.43 11.73
N ARG A 74 4.33 13.12 12.63
CA ARG A 74 4.25 14.60 12.74
C ARG A 74 4.72 15.28 11.46
N GLN A 75 5.75 14.74 10.81
CA GLN A 75 6.30 15.29 9.57
C GLN A 75 5.37 15.05 8.38
N TYR A 76 4.78 13.86 8.26
CA TYR A 76 3.74 13.57 7.26
C TYR A 76 2.52 14.48 7.45
N ALA A 77 2.10 14.71 8.69
CA ALA A 77 0.99 15.61 8.97
C ALA A 77 1.32 17.07 8.60
N ALA A 78 2.56 17.53 8.82
CA ALA A 78 3.01 18.86 8.40
C ALA A 78 3.07 19.02 6.88
N HIS A 79 3.55 18.01 6.16
CA HIS A 79 3.58 18.00 4.69
C HIS A 79 2.18 18.01 4.10
N MET A 80 1.28 17.13 4.54
CA MET A 80 -0.09 17.08 4.04
C MET A 80 -0.86 18.38 4.36
N LEU A 81 -0.65 18.96 5.55
CA LEU A 81 -1.23 20.26 5.89
C LEU A 81 -0.73 21.37 4.96
N SER A 82 0.55 21.35 4.59
CA SER A 82 1.11 22.31 3.63
C SER A 82 0.43 22.20 2.26
N GLN A 83 0.08 20.99 1.80
CA GLN A 83 -0.62 20.78 0.53
C GLN A 83 -2.04 21.37 0.55
N ILE A 84 -2.78 21.19 1.66
CA ILE A 84 -4.10 21.81 1.84
C ILE A 84 -3.96 23.34 1.87
N LEU A 85 -2.96 23.88 2.57
CA LEU A 85 -2.73 25.32 2.60
C LEU A 85 -2.40 25.89 1.20
N ARG A 86 -1.65 25.16 0.37
CA ARG A 86 -1.39 25.55 -1.03
C ARG A 86 -2.66 25.56 -1.86
N SER A 87 -3.56 24.58 -1.71
CA SER A 87 -4.84 24.58 -2.44
C SER A 87 -5.76 25.73 -2.03
N GLU A 88 -5.63 26.23 -0.80
CA GLU A 88 -6.28 27.44 -0.29
C GLU A 88 -5.52 28.75 -0.63
N ALA A 89 -4.47 28.68 -1.45
CA ALA A 89 -3.58 29.80 -1.81
C ALA A 89 -2.84 30.46 -0.62
N ARG A 90 -2.72 29.76 0.51
CA ARG A 90 -1.98 30.19 1.72
C ARG A 90 -0.51 29.76 1.65
N ASN A 91 0.17 30.14 0.57
CA ASN A 91 1.50 29.66 0.23
C ASN A 91 2.56 29.98 1.30
N GLU A 92 2.54 31.18 1.89
CA GLU A 92 3.52 31.57 2.92
C GLU A 92 3.43 30.72 4.19
N GLU A 93 2.25 30.20 4.52
CA GLU A 93 2.07 29.28 5.65
C GLU A 93 2.55 27.87 5.30
N ALA A 94 2.21 27.40 4.09
CA ALA A 94 2.72 26.12 3.59
C ALA A 94 4.25 26.09 3.52
N ASP A 95 4.86 27.16 3.00
CA ASP A 95 6.32 27.28 2.86
C ASP A 95 7.01 27.29 4.22
N ARG A 96 6.41 27.93 5.24
CA ARG A 96 6.93 27.88 6.61
C ARG A 96 6.93 26.47 7.19
N LEU A 97 5.86 25.70 6.98
CA LEU A 97 5.79 24.32 7.43
C LEU A 97 6.91 23.47 6.80
N ILE A 98 7.12 23.60 5.49
CA ILE A 98 8.18 22.84 4.81
C ILE A 98 9.58 23.33 5.24
N ALA A 99 9.78 24.65 5.37
CA ALA A 99 11.05 25.20 5.84
C ALA A 99 11.42 24.70 7.24
N ASP A 100 10.45 24.55 8.15
CA ASP A 100 10.67 24.00 9.48
C ASP A 100 11.13 22.53 9.45
N LEU A 101 10.58 21.73 8.52
CA LEU A 101 11.01 20.34 8.28
C LEU A 101 12.44 20.28 7.73
N LEU A 102 12.79 21.17 6.80
CA LEU A 102 14.10 21.17 6.14
C LEU A 102 15.25 21.61 7.06
N ARG A 103 14.97 22.07 8.29
CA ARG A 103 16.01 22.44 9.26
C ARG A 103 16.94 21.25 9.56
N PRO A 104 18.25 21.49 9.67
CA PRO A 104 19.21 20.41 9.96
C PRO A 104 18.87 19.64 11.23
N GLY A 105 18.80 18.31 11.11
CA GLY A 105 18.52 17.41 12.23
C GLY A 105 17.03 17.20 12.52
N VAL A 106 16.13 17.91 11.85
CA VAL A 106 14.67 17.73 11.99
C VAL A 106 14.14 16.70 11.00
N LEU A 107 14.53 16.81 9.73
CA LEU A 107 14.01 15.97 8.65
C LEU A 107 14.33 14.48 8.85
N GLY A 108 13.28 13.67 8.97
CA GLY A 108 13.34 12.21 9.02
C GLY A 108 13.56 11.59 7.64
N ARG A 109 14.02 10.34 7.57
CA ARG A 109 14.37 9.69 6.30
C ARG A 109 13.17 9.48 5.38
N GLY A 110 12.01 9.10 5.93
CA GLY A 110 10.79 8.87 5.16
C GLY A 110 10.30 10.16 4.50
N MET A 111 10.12 11.22 5.27
CA MET A 111 9.74 12.53 4.73
C MET A 111 10.81 13.12 3.80
N ALA A 112 12.09 12.90 4.08
CA ALA A 112 13.16 13.31 3.16
C ALA A 112 13.01 12.68 1.78
N ALA A 113 12.64 11.40 1.69
CA ALA A 113 12.41 10.74 0.42
C ALA A 113 11.22 11.34 -0.35
N VAL A 114 10.12 11.68 0.34
CA VAL A 114 8.96 12.37 -0.26
C VAL A 114 9.36 13.73 -0.82
N LEU A 115 10.00 14.57 0.00
CA LEU A 115 10.39 15.91 -0.42
C LEU A 115 11.48 15.89 -1.50
N ALA A 116 12.35 14.88 -1.51
CA ALA A 116 13.39 14.76 -2.53
C ALA A 116 12.78 14.63 -3.93
N GLU A 117 11.75 13.80 -4.07
CA GLU A 117 11.04 13.62 -5.34
C GLU A 117 10.26 14.87 -5.73
N GLU A 118 9.50 15.45 -4.80
CA GLU A 118 8.68 16.65 -5.05
C GLU A 118 9.53 17.84 -5.56
N TYR A 119 10.74 18.01 -5.01
CA TYR A 119 11.64 19.09 -5.39
C TYR A 119 12.64 18.73 -6.50
N ALA A 120 12.69 17.49 -6.97
CA ALA A 120 13.70 17.02 -7.93
C ALA A 120 13.77 17.93 -9.16
N ASP A 121 12.61 18.33 -9.67
CA ASP A 121 12.49 19.17 -10.86
C ASP A 121 12.57 20.67 -10.60
N THR A 122 12.05 21.14 -9.48
CA THR A 122 11.79 22.56 -9.23
C THR A 122 12.86 23.24 -8.37
N ALA A 123 13.52 22.49 -7.48
CA ALA A 123 14.53 23.00 -6.54
C ALA A 123 15.62 21.93 -6.31
N PRO A 124 16.50 21.67 -7.29
CA PRO A 124 17.43 20.54 -7.26
C PRO A 124 18.42 20.58 -6.08
N GLU A 125 18.80 21.75 -5.58
CA GLU A 125 19.64 21.87 -4.38
C GLU A 125 18.92 21.35 -3.12
N THR A 126 17.63 21.68 -3.00
CA THR A 126 16.76 21.18 -1.91
C THR A 126 16.54 19.68 -2.05
N ALA A 127 16.25 19.22 -3.27
CA ALA A 127 16.10 17.79 -3.55
C ALA A 127 17.37 17.00 -3.20
N LEU A 128 18.56 17.51 -3.55
CA LEU A 128 19.82 16.87 -3.20
C LEU A 128 20.03 16.79 -1.68
N TYR A 129 19.69 17.85 -0.95
CA TYR A 129 19.72 17.80 0.52
C TYR A 129 18.80 16.69 1.04
N CYS A 130 17.56 16.62 0.55
CA CYS A 130 16.59 15.61 0.92
C CYS A 130 17.05 14.18 0.58
N TYR A 131 17.52 13.91 -0.64
CA TYR A 131 18.08 12.61 -1.01
C TYR A 131 19.26 12.21 -0.12
N ASN A 132 20.14 13.15 0.24
CA ASN A 132 21.25 12.86 1.16
C ASN A 132 20.75 12.48 2.57
N VAL A 133 19.66 13.09 3.04
CA VAL A 133 19.02 12.72 4.32
C VAL A 133 18.38 11.33 4.21
N ALA A 134 17.59 11.08 3.16
CA ALA A 134 16.92 9.79 2.93
C ALA A 134 17.93 8.63 2.83
N CYS A 135 19.00 8.83 2.06
CA CYS A 135 20.03 7.82 1.81
C CYS A 135 21.12 7.75 2.88
N ARG A 136 21.04 8.53 3.97
CA ARG A 136 22.16 8.72 4.92
C ARG A 136 22.77 7.40 5.43
N SER A 137 21.95 6.39 5.74
CA SER A 137 22.43 5.09 6.22
C SER A 137 23.07 4.22 5.13
N VAL A 138 22.68 4.43 3.88
CA VAL A 138 23.26 3.74 2.72
C VAL A 138 24.60 4.40 2.35
N LEU A 139 24.63 5.73 2.29
CA LEU A 139 25.83 6.52 1.97
C LEU A 139 26.95 6.37 3.00
N ALA A 140 26.64 5.94 4.23
CA ALA A 140 27.62 5.62 5.25
C ALA A 140 28.33 4.27 5.05
N GLN A 141 27.83 3.44 4.13
CA GLN A 141 28.39 2.14 3.80
C GLN A 141 29.25 2.21 2.52
N PRO A 142 30.04 1.16 2.21
CA PRO A 142 30.73 1.07 0.93
C PRO A 142 29.73 0.95 -0.23
N ALA A 143 30.06 1.54 -1.39
CA ALA A 143 29.18 1.61 -2.56
C ALA A 143 28.73 0.25 -3.11
N GLN A 144 29.43 -0.83 -2.79
CA GLN A 144 29.03 -2.21 -3.15
C GLN A 144 27.74 -2.66 -2.45
N ILE A 145 27.22 -1.91 -1.47
CA ILE A 145 25.91 -2.19 -0.89
C ILE A 145 24.78 -2.02 -1.92
N VAL A 146 25.00 -1.22 -2.97
CA VAL A 146 23.98 -0.90 -4.00
C VAL A 146 23.42 -2.15 -4.66
N ASP A 147 24.27 -3.14 -4.96
CA ASP A 147 23.86 -4.43 -5.56
C ASP A 147 22.87 -5.24 -4.71
N ARG A 148 22.73 -4.89 -3.43
CA ARG A 148 21.89 -5.57 -2.44
C ARG A 148 20.77 -4.69 -1.90
N LEU A 149 20.59 -3.49 -2.46
CA LEU A 149 19.52 -2.61 -2.04
C LEU A 149 18.17 -3.13 -2.57
N GLU A 150 17.16 -3.01 -1.72
CA GLU A 150 15.77 -3.12 -2.14
C GLU A 150 15.43 -2.03 -3.18
N PRO A 151 14.40 -2.23 -4.02
CA PRO A 151 14.04 -1.29 -5.10
C PRO A 151 13.89 0.17 -4.66
N LEU A 152 13.31 0.42 -3.48
CA LEU A 152 13.19 1.78 -2.93
C LEU A 152 14.56 2.43 -2.68
N GLY A 153 15.49 1.68 -2.09
CA GLY A 153 16.84 2.17 -1.80
C GLY A 153 17.62 2.49 -3.07
N LEU A 154 17.43 1.66 -4.11
CA LEU A 154 18.01 1.92 -5.42
C LEU A 154 17.40 3.17 -6.07
N ALA A 155 16.06 3.28 -6.10
CA ALA A 155 15.37 4.44 -6.68
C ALA A 155 15.81 5.78 -6.04
N LEU A 156 15.98 5.80 -4.72
CA LEU A 156 16.48 6.98 -4.01
C LEU A 156 17.92 7.36 -4.38
N LEU A 157 18.80 6.39 -4.58
CA LEU A 157 20.17 6.66 -5.05
C LEU A 157 20.20 7.10 -6.51
N THR A 158 19.34 6.54 -7.36
CA THR A 158 19.27 6.98 -8.75
C THR A 158 18.71 8.40 -8.87
N GLY A 159 17.65 8.73 -8.14
CA GLY A 159 17.13 10.09 -8.02
C GLY A 159 18.20 11.07 -7.55
N ARG A 160 18.97 10.70 -6.51
CA ARG A 160 20.14 11.47 -6.07
C ARG A 160 21.16 11.69 -7.17
N ALA A 161 21.54 10.63 -7.89
CA ALA A 161 22.55 10.69 -8.95
C ALA A 161 22.12 11.63 -10.09
N ARG A 162 20.84 11.61 -10.45
CA ARG A 162 20.22 12.51 -11.43
C ARG A 162 20.26 13.96 -11.00
N VAL A 163 19.86 14.24 -9.77
CA VAL A 163 19.90 15.60 -9.24
C VAL A 163 21.34 16.13 -9.16
N ARG A 164 22.30 15.30 -8.76
CA ARG A 164 23.74 15.67 -8.78
C ARG A 164 24.22 16.03 -10.18
N GLU A 165 23.84 15.24 -11.18
CA GLU A 165 24.16 15.49 -12.58
C GLU A 165 23.57 16.80 -13.10
N ARG A 166 22.29 17.07 -12.78
CA ARG A 166 21.63 18.35 -13.12
C ARG A 166 22.31 19.55 -12.48
N LEU A 167 22.88 19.39 -11.29
CA LEU A 167 23.66 20.41 -10.59
C LEU A 167 25.12 20.51 -11.09
N GLY A 168 25.52 19.69 -12.07
CA GLY A 168 26.89 19.65 -12.60
C GLY A 168 27.92 19.07 -11.62
N LEU A 169 27.47 18.30 -10.63
CA LEU A 169 28.35 17.64 -9.67
C LEU A 169 28.87 16.33 -10.26
N ALA A 170 30.16 16.05 -10.04
CA ALA A 170 30.74 14.77 -10.43
C ALA A 170 30.03 13.62 -9.69
N PRO A 171 29.71 12.50 -10.37
CA PRO A 171 29.14 11.34 -9.71
C PRO A 171 30.12 10.79 -8.67
N ASP A 172 29.58 10.30 -7.55
CA ASP A 172 30.37 9.54 -6.59
C ASP A 172 30.20 8.02 -6.81
N ALA A 173 30.92 7.22 -6.03
CA ALA A 173 30.90 5.76 -6.18
C ALA A 173 29.48 5.16 -6.01
N HIS A 174 28.60 5.75 -5.19
CA HIS A 174 27.23 5.27 -5.07
C HIS A 174 26.40 5.64 -6.29
N ASP A 175 26.60 6.84 -6.84
CA ASP A 175 25.92 7.28 -8.07
C ASP A 175 26.32 6.42 -9.28
N GLU A 176 27.60 6.04 -9.37
CA GLU A 176 28.11 5.17 -10.44
C GLU A 176 27.49 3.77 -10.37
N GLN A 177 27.45 3.17 -9.18
CA GLN A 177 26.84 1.85 -8.98
C GLN A 177 25.32 1.88 -9.19
N ALA A 178 24.63 2.92 -8.72
CA ALA A 178 23.19 3.06 -8.92
C ALA A 178 22.83 3.15 -10.41
N ARG A 179 23.58 3.95 -11.20
CA ARG A 179 23.39 4.01 -12.66
C ARG A 179 23.68 2.69 -13.37
N ALA A 180 24.67 1.92 -12.89
CA ALA A 180 24.97 0.62 -13.46
C ALA A 180 23.86 -0.42 -13.18
N ALA A 181 23.21 -0.31 -12.01
CA ALA A 181 22.08 -1.16 -11.62
C ALA A 181 20.75 -0.75 -12.26
N ASP A 182 20.56 0.54 -12.58
CA ASP A 182 19.35 1.13 -13.17
C ASP A 182 19.15 0.83 -14.68
N GLY A 183 19.69 -0.28 -15.17
CA GLY A 183 19.60 -0.71 -16.58
C GLY A 183 18.20 -1.10 -17.09
N SER A 184 17.11 -0.74 -16.39
CA SER A 184 15.72 -1.04 -16.80
C SER A 184 14.76 0.10 -16.47
N ASP A 185 14.16 0.70 -17.51
CA ASP A 185 13.13 1.76 -17.51
C ASP A 185 11.95 1.51 -16.54
N THR A 186 12.12 1.72 -15.22
CA THR A 186 11.04 1.46 -14.25
C THR A 186 11.04 2.36 -13.01
N GLU A 187 11.52 3.60 -13.06
CA GLU A 187 11.74 4.35 -11.81
C GLU A 187 10.58 5.18 -11.31
N THR A 188 9.72 5.72 -12.17
CA THR A 188 8.73 6.71 -11.71
C THR A 188 7.64 6.11 -10.80
N GLY A 189 7.45 4.79 -10.80
CA GLY A 189 6.43 4.10 -10.00
C GLY A 189 6.90 3.44 -8.70
N LEU A 190 8.21 3.32 -8.47
CA LEU A 190 8.76 2.53 -7.34
C LEU A 190 8.87 3.34 -6.05
N LEU A 191 9.17 4.64 -6.15
CA LEU A 191 9.29 5.53 -4.99
C LEU A 191 7.90 5.87 -4.41
N ASP A 192 6.92 6.12 -5.27
CA ASP A 192 5.50 6.32 -4.92
C ASP A 192 4.94 5.09 -4.18
N ARG A 193 5.18 3.88 -4.73
CA ARG A 193 4.80 2.60 -4.11
C ARG A 193 5.40 2.32 -2.74
N ALA A 194 6.57 2.88 -2.45
CA ALA A 194 7.35 2.51 -1.28
C ALA A 194 7.27 3.56 -0.15
N LEU A 195 6.96 4.82 -0.47
CA LEU A 195 6.76 5.89 0.52
C LEU A 195 5.34 5.96 1.07
N HIS A 196 4.35 5.49 0.32
CA HIS A 196 2.96 5.40 0.78
C HIS A 196 2.66 4.14 1.61
N GLY A 197 3.69 3.40 2.00
CA GLY A 197 3.54 2.04 2.52
C GLY A 197 2.84 1.16 1.48
N ALA A 198 2.55 -0.09 1.82
CA ALA A 198 1.44 -0.77 1.18
C ALA A 198 0.13 -0.06 1.58
N SER A 199 -0.08 1.18 1.15
CA SER A 199 -1.42 1.69 1.03
C SER A 199 -2.10 0.73 0.07
N GLU A 200 -3.11 0.01 0.57
CA GLU A 200 -4.02 -0.77 -0.24
C GLU A 200 -4.70 0.08 -1.35
N ALA A 201 -4.40 1.38 -1.43
CA ALA A 201 -4.90 2.34 -2.41
C ALA A 201 -4.20 2.35 -3.79
N GLN A 202 -3.24 1.46 -4.06
CA GLN A 202 -2.74 1.28 -5.45
C GLN A 202 -2.66 -0.18 -5.88
N LYS A 203 -3.80 -0.87 -5.75
CA LYS A 203 -4.25 -1.76 -6.83
C LYS A 203 -4.64 -0.85 -8.00
N ASP A 204 -3.68 -0.51 -8.86
CA ASP A 204 -3.90 0.06 -10.20
C ASP A 204 -4.99 -0.75 -10.89
N ASP A 205 -6.25 -0.27 -10.90
CA ASP A 205 -7.41 -0.73 -11.69
C ASP A 205 -7.62 -2.26 -11.84
N ALA A 206 -6.86 -3.06 -11.10
CA ALA A 206 -6.69 -4.46 -11.32
C ALA A 206 -7.79 -5.11 -10.50
N PRO A 207 -8.71 -5.83 -11.16
CA PRO A 207 -9.84 -6.42 -10.48
C PRO A 207 -9.34 -7.28 -9.32
N VAL A 208 -9.97 -7.16 -8.15
CA VAL A 208 -9.67 -8.07 -7.04
C VAL A 208 -10.22 -9.44 -7.43
N VAL A 209 -9.33 -10.37 -7.77
CA VAL A 209 -9.72 -11.69 -8.26
C VAL A 209 -9.63 -12.73 -7.15
N HIS A 210 -10.74 -13.39 -6.86
CA HIS A 210 -10.76 -14.60 -6.04
C HIS A 210 -10.68 -15.85 -6.92
N VAL A 211 -9.69 -16.70 -6.68
CA VAL A 211 -9.50 -17.95 -7.43
C VAL A 211 -10.21 -19.11 -6.74
N ALA A 212 -11.00 -19.85 -7.51
CA ALA A 212 -11.55 -21.13 -7.07
C ALA A 212 -11.13 -22.27 -8.00
N TYR A 213 -10.94 -23.48 -7.45
CA TYR A 213 -10.74 -24.67 -8.26
C TYR A 213 -12.07 -25.14 -8.86
N ALA A 214 -12.03 -25.57 -10.12
CA ALA A 214 -13.16 -26.17 -10.82
C ALA A 214 -13.74 -27.33 -10.00
N ARG A 215 -15.08 -27.47 -9.99
CA ARG A 215 -15.80 -28.42 -9.12
C ARG A 215 -15.39 -29.86 -9.37
N GLU A 216 -15.22 -30.21 -10.63
CA GLU A 216 -14.78 -31.53 -11.10
C GLU A 216 -13.34 -31.88 -10.68
N HIS A 217 -12.54 -30.88 -10.25
CA HIS A 217 -11.13 -31.06 -9.85
C HIS A 217 -10.89 -30.83 -8.35
N LEU A 218 -11.92 -30.79 -7.51
CA LEU A 218 -11.74 -30.56 -6.08
C LEU A 218 -11.04 -31.72 -5.38
N ASP A 219 -11.29 -32.97 -5.80
CA ASP A 219 -10.61 -34.14 -5.23
C ASP A 219 -9.12 -34.12 -5.56
N GLU A 220 -8.77 -33.84 -6.82
CA GLU A 220 -7.38 -33.65 -7.26
C GLU A 220 -6.72 -32.48 -6.50
N ALA A 221 -7.41 -31.35 -6.32
CA ALA A 221 -6.88 -30.22 -5.55
C ALA A 221 -6.57 -30.59 -4.09
N ARG A 222 -7.39 -31.46 -3.47
CA ARG A 222 -7.17 -31.95 -2.09
C ARG A 222 -6.01 -32.90 -2.01
N GLU A 223 -5.92 -33.85 -2.94
CA GLU A 223 -4.81 -34.81 -3.00
C GLU A 223 -3.46 -34.10 -3.12
N HIS A 224 -3.42 -32.97 -3.82
CA HIS A 224 -2.25 -32.11 -3.96
C HIS A 224 -2.08 -31.07 -2.84
N GLY A 225 -2.93 -31.08 -1.80
CA GLY A 225 -2.83 -30.17 -0.66
C GLY A 225 -3.16 -28.70 -0.98
N LEU A 226 -3.76 -28.42 -2.13
CA LEU A 226 -4.07 -27.05 -2.59
C LEU A 226 -5.30 -26.45 -1.87
N ILE A 227 -6.15 -27.32 -1.31
CA ILE A 227 -7.29 -26.93 -0.48
C ILE A 227 -7.39 -27.87 0.72
N THR A 228 -7.82 -27.32 1.87
CA THR A 228 -7.79 -28.01 3.16
C THR A 228 -9.17 -28.35 3.73
N GLY A 229 -10.25 -28.15 2.97
CA GLY A 229 -11.65 -28.28 3.43
C GLY A 229 -12.52 -29.33 2.72
N THR A 230 -13.60 -29.73 3.40
CA THR A 230 -14.63 -30.68 2.93
C THR A 230 -15.72 -29.97 2.15
N ASP A 231 -15.96 -30.33 0.87
CA ASP A 231 -17.03 -29.89 -0.06
C ASP A 231 -17.54 -28.43 -0.07
N THR A 232 -16.95 -27.52 0.70
CA THR A 232 -17.38 -26.15 0.91
C THR A 232 -16.50 -25.13 0.20
N HIS A 233 -15.47 -25.56 -0.55
CA HIS A 233 -14.49 -24.69 -1.21
C HIS A 233 -15.13 -23.45 -1.87
N HIS A 234 -16.15 -23.66 -2.69
CA HIS A 234 -16.84 -22.58 -3.40
C HIS A 234 -17.68 -21.68 -2.48
N HIS A 235 -18.16 -22.20 -1.36
CA HIS A 235 -18.87 -21.43 -0.34
C HIS A 235 -17.91 -20.61 0.51
N ASP A 236 -16.71 -21.13 0.78
CA ASP A 236 -15.67 -20.40 1.50
C ASP A 236 -15.13 -19.24 0.65
N VAL A 237 -14.93 -19.45 -0.65
CA VAL A 237 -14.62 -18.38 -1.61
C VAL A 237 -15.76 -17.35 -1.70
N GLU A 238 -17.03 -17.79 -1.75
CA GLU A 238 -18.19 -16.87 -1.70
C GLU A 238 -18.21 -16.05 -0.41
N ARG A 239 -17.88 -16.66 0.73
CA ARG A 239 -17.83 -15.98 2.04
C ARG A 239 -16.74 -14.92 2.06
N ALA A 240 -15.56 -15.23 1.51
CA ALA A 240 -14.45 -14.30 1.37
C ALA A 240 -14.82 -13.11 0.46
N LEU A 241 -15.35 -13.38 -0.74
CA LEU A 241 -15.87 -12.34 -1.66
C LEU A 241 -16.87 -11.40 -1.00
N ARG A 242 -17.80 -11.95 -0.21
CA ARG A 242 -18.78 -11.14 0.54
C ARG A 242 -18.16 -10.34 1.67
N ALA A 243 -17.13 -10.86 2.33
CA ALA A 243 -16.41 -10.14 3.37
C ALA A 243 -15.66 -8.95 2.74
N ASP A 244 -14.97 -9.17 1.64
CA ASP A 244 -14.24 -8.12 0.92
C ASP A 244 -15.18 -7.06 0.37
N ALA A 245 -16.29 -7.45 -0.26
CA ALA A 245 -17.27 -6.48 -0.76
C ALA A 245 -17.92 -5.60 0.34
N ARG A 246 -17.93 -6.07 1.60
CA ARG A 246 -18.37 -5.25 2.74
C ARG A 246 -17.28 -4.29 3.21
N LYS A 247 -16.02 -4.72 3.15
CA LYS A 247 -14.85 -3.90 3.52
C LYS A 247 -14.59 -2.81 2.48
N THR A 248 -14.75 -3.12 1.18
CA THR A 248 -14.42 -2.24 0.07
C THR A 248 -15.56 -2.16 -0.99
N PRO A 249 -16.69 -1.51 -0.68
CA PRO A 249 -17.88 -1.51 -1.55
C PRO A 249 -17.68 -0.91 -2.96
N ALA A 250 -16.68 -0.06 -3.13
CA ALA A 250 -16.37 0.61 -4.39
C ALA A 250 -15.44 -0.20 -5.33
N VAL A 251 -14.87 -1.32 -4.84
CA VAL A 251 -13.86 -2.10 -5.60
C VAL A 251 -14.53 -3.25 -6.35
N PRO A 252 -14.43 -3.32 -7.70
CA PRO A 252 -14.99 -4.42 -8.48
C PRO A 252 -14.30 -5.75 -8.17
N LEU A 253 -15.06 -6.70 -7.63
CA LEU A 253 -14.57 -8.05 -7.38
C LEU A 253 -14.80 -8.95 -8.58
N HIS A 254 -13.85 -9.83 -8.83
CA HIS A 254 -13.89 -10.81 -9.91
C HIS A 254 -13.56 -12.19 -9.38
N THR A 255 -13.89 -13.20 -10.17
CA THR A 255 -13.58 -14.59 -9.89
C THR A 255 -12.90 -15.24 -11.07
N ALA A 256 -11.94 -16.12 -10.79
CA ALA A 256 -11.31 -16.99 -11.78
C ALA A 256 -11.48 -18.44 -11.36
N THR A 257 -11.58 -19.33 -12.35
CA THR A 257 -11.68 -20.77 -12.11
C THR A 257 -10.42 -21.44 -12.64
N ALA A 258 -9.71 -22.17 -11.78
CA ALA A 258 -8.46 -22.87 -12.08
C ALA A 258 -8.64 -24.38 -12.02
N THR A 259 -7.77 -25.12 -12.69
CA THR A 259 -7.49 -26.54 -12.39
C THR A 259 -6.22 -26.65 -11.53
N PRO A 260 -6.05 -27.74 -10.76
CA PRO A 260 -4.82 -28.00 -10.02
C PRO A 260 -3.58 -27.94 -10.91
N GLY A 261 -3.64 -28.60 -12.08
CA GLY A 261 -2.55 -28.57 -13.07
C GLY A 261 -2.17 -27.17 -13.56
N GLN A 262 -3.13 -26.24 -13.69
CA GLN A 262 -2.82 -24.86 -14.09
C GLN A 262 -2.03 -24.11 -13.00
N ILE A 263 -2.44 -24.25 -11.74
CA ILE A 263 -1.74 -23.62 -10.61
C ILE A 263 -0.36 -24.24 -10.42
N THR A 264 -0.25 -25.58 -10.50
CA THR A 264 1.04 -26.28 -10.36
C THR A 264 2.01 -25.92 -11.49
N ALA A 265 1.54 -25.85 -12.74
CA ALA A 265 2.40 -25.47 -13.88
C ALA A 265 2.88 -24.01 -13.78
N PHE A 266 2.02 -23.10 -13.35
CA PHE A 266 2.39 -21.71 -13.11
C PHE A 266 3.40 -21.60 -11.96
N ALA A 267 3.13 -22.27 -10.83
CA ALA A 267 4.00 -22.29 -9.67
C ALA A 267 5.40 -22.81 -10.02
N ALA A 268 5.50 -23.90 -10.81
CA ALA A 268 6.76 -24.45 -11.26
C ALA A 268 7.56 -23.47 -12.16
N THR A 269 6.87 -22.72 -13.03
CA THR A 269 7.51 -21.74 -13.91
C THR A 269 7.99 -20.51 -13.15
N ALA A 270 7.24 -20.11 -12.11
CA ALA A 270 7.52 -18.93 -11.31
C ALA A 270 8.34 -19.21 -10.03
N GLU A 271 8.79 -20.47 -9.83
CA GLU A 271 9.47 -20.94 -8.62
C GLU A 271 8.71 -20.64 -7.31
N LEU A 272 7.39 -20.81 -7.34
CA LEU A 272 6.49 -20.59 -6.20
C LEU A 272 5.95 -21.91 -5.65
N ASP A 273 5.42 -21.87 -4.42
CA ASP A 273 4.68 -22.99 -3.85
C ASP A 273 3.21 -22.97 -4.34
N PRO A 274 2.71 -24.04 -5.00
CA PRO A 274 1.33 -24.07 -5.49
C PRO A 274 0.26 -24.08 -4.38
N ALA A 275 0.60 -24.47 -3.15
CA ALA A 275 -0.33 -24.46 -2.02
C ALA A 275 -0.52 -23.06 -1.41
N GLU A 276 0.42 -22.14 -1.64
CA GLU A 276 0.38 -20.79 -1.09
C GLU A 276 -0.73 -19.93 -1.73
N PRO A 277 -1.55 -19.20 -0.95
CA PRO A 277 -2.57 -18.30 -1.49
C PRO A 277 -2.02 -17.25 -2.45
N ALA A 278 -0.85 -16.69 -2.17
CA ALA A 278 -0.20 -15.69 -3.01
C ALA A 278 0.10 -16.20 -4.43
N THR A 279 0.35 -17.51 -4.59
CA THR A 279 0.58 -18.13 -5.91
C THR A 279 -0.67 -18.11 -6.78
N ARG A 280 -1.85 -18.31 -6.18
CA ARG A 280 -3.14 -18.23 -6.88
C ARG A 280 -3.47 -16.80 -7.29
N GLU A 281 -3.16 -15.83 -6.42
CA GLU A 281 -3.34 -14.40 -6.72
C GLU A 281 -2.46 -13.96 -7.89
N ARG A 282 -1.17 -14.33 -7.87
CA ARG A 282 -0.25 -14.06 -8.99
C ARG A 282 -0.67 -14.75 -10.28
N TRP A 283 -1.14 -16.00 -10.20
CA TRP A 283 -1.68 -16.69 -11.36
C TRP A 283 -2.89 -15.94 -11.96
N ALA A 284 -3.79 -15.45 -11.12
CA ALA A 284 -4.96 -14.70 -11.57
C ALA A 284 -4.61 -13.36 -12.23
N GLN A 285 -3.56 -12.69 -11.76
CA GLN A 285 -3.04 -11.46 -12.36
C GLN A 285 -2.42 -11.68 -13.75
N ALA A 286 -1.96 -12.91 -14.03
CA ALA A 286 -1.40 -13.28 -15.33
C ALA A 286 -2.48 -13.74 -16.34
N LEU A 287 -3.76 -13.78 -15.96
CA LEU A 287 -4.86 -14.16 -16.85
C LEU A 287 -5.31 -13.00 -17.72
N ASP A 288 -5.74 -13.32 -18.94
CA ASP A 288 -6.48 -12.37 -19.78
C ASP A 288 -7.75 -11.90 -19.06
N PRO A 289 -8.12 -10.60 -19.13
CA PRO A 289 -9.32 -10.07 -18.49
C PRO A 289 -10.62 -10.80 -18.87
N GLU A 290 -10.68 -11.38 -20.08
CA GLU A 290 -11.83 -12.17 -20.56
C GLU A 290 -12.01 -13.52 -19.82
N ALA A 291 -10.95 -14.03 -19.19
CA ALA A 291 -11.00 -15.24 -18.38
C ALA A 291 -11.63 -15.00 -17.00
N LEU A 292 -11.68 -13.73 -16.56
CA LEU A 292 -12.26 -13.30 -15.30
C LEU A 292 -13.80 -13.21 -15.40
N ARG A 293 -14.47 -13.36 -14.27
CA ARG A 293 -15.92 -13.22 -14.17
C ARG A 293 -16.28 -12.18 -13.11
N PRO A 294 -17.07 -11.16 -13.44
CA PRO A 294 -17.48 -10.15 -12.46
C PRO A 294 -18.32 -10.79 -11.36
N TRP A 295 -18.12 -10.30 -10.13
CA TRP A 295 -18.86 -10.71 -8.95
C TRP A 295 -19.45 -9.48 -8.24
N PRO A 296 -20.70 -9.54 -7.76
CA PRO A 296 -21.60 -10.67 -7.84
C PRO A 296 -22.23 -10.81 -9.24
N PRO A 297 -22.41 -12.03 -9.76
CA PRO A 297 -23.28 -12.24 -10.90
C PRO A 297 -24.70 -11.74 -10.58
N GLU A 298 -25.46 -11.31 -11.59
CA GLU A 298 -26.86 -10.99 -11.34
C GLU A 298 -27.59 -12.22 -10.81
N ARG A 299 -28.60 -11.98 -9.97
CA ARG A 299 -29.31 -13.01 -9.21
C ARG A 299 -29.77 -14.25 -10.02
N ASN A 300 -30.14 -14.07 -11.29
CA ASN A 300 -30.63 -15.14 -12.17
C ASN A 300 -29.59 -15.67 -13.18
N GLN A 301 -28.41 -15.05 -13.27
CA GLN A 301 -27.34 -15.47 -14.18
C GLN A 301 -26.69 -16.78 -13.71
N ALA A 302 -25.92 -17.40 -14.60
CA ALA A 302 -25.12 -18.56 -14.25
C ALA A 302 -24.16 -18.22 -13.08
N CYS A 303 -24.03 -19.14 -12.14
CA CYS A 303 -23.16 -18.95 -10.99
C CYS A 303 -21.69 -18.88 -11.41
N TRP A 304 -20.92 -18.02 -10.76
CA TRP A 304 -19.48 -17.84 -11.01
C TRP A 304 -18.66 -19.14 -10.87
N CYS A 305 -19.12 -20.11 -10.08
CA CYS A 305 -18.50 -21.44 -9.95
C CYS A 305 -18.67 -22.37 -11.16
N ARG A 306 -19.18 -21.86 -12.28
CA ARG A 306 -19.41 -22.59 -13.55
C ARG A 306 -20.33 -23.82 -13.47
N SER A 307 -21.07 -23.98 -12.37
CA SER A 307 -22.02 -25.10 -12.20
C SER A 307 -23.24 -25.09 -13.15
N GLY A 308 -23.40 -24.07 -13.98
CA GLY A 308 -24.59 -23.87 -14.84
C GLY A 308 -25.87 -23.49 -14.08
N ARG A 309 -25.91 -23.59 -12.75
CA ARG A 309 -27.06 -23.21 -11.91
C ARG A 309 -27.15 -21.70 -11.77
N LYS A 310 -28.38 -21.19 -11.61
CA LYS A 310 -28.63 -19.77 -11.27
C LYS A 310 -27.89 -19.39 -9.98
N TYR A 311 -27.23 -18.23 -9.94
CA TYR A 311 -26.43 -17.75 -8.80
C TYR A 311 -27.22 -17.79 -7.48
N LYS A 312 -28.47 -17.30 -7.46
CA LYS A 312 -29.35 -17.34 -6.26
C LYS A 312 -29.71 -18.74 -5.74
N LYS A 313 -29.44 -19.78 -6.53
CA LYS A 313 -29.71 -21.19 -6.22
C LYS A 313 -28.41 -22.00 -6.10
N CYS A 314 -27.25 -21.35 -6.13
CA CYS A 314 -25.93 -21.97 -5.98
C CYS A 314 -25.13 -21.22 -4.92
N CYS A 315 -23.95 -20.66 -5.24
CA CYS A 315 -23.10 -19.98 -4.26
C CYS A 315 -23.79 -18.74 -3.65
N GLY A 316 -24.60 -18.02 -4.43
CA GLY A 316 -25.36 -16.85 -3.95
C GLY A 316 -26.64 -17.20 -3.19
N SER A 317 -26.84 -18.47 -2.82
CA SER A 317 -28.04 -18.91 -2.11
C SER A 317 -28.02 -18.46 -0.65
N PRO A 318 -29.09 -17.86 -0.11
CA PRO A 318 -29.14 -17.44 1.30
C PRO A 318 -29.06 -18.60 2.30
N VAL A 319 -29.36 -19.83 1.88
CA VAL A 319 -29.23 -21.05 2.72
C VAL A 319 -27.82 -21.63 2.74
N VAL A 320 -26.90 -21.05 1.97
CA VAL A 320 -25.47 -21.36 1.96
C VAL A 320 -24.69 -20.38 2.87
N ARG A 321 -25.41 -19.42 3.50
CA ARG A 321 -24.87 -18.43 4.45
C ARG A 321 -24.32 -19.09 5.71
#